data_AF-A0A8T6ZR33-F1
#
_entry.id   AF-A0A8T6ZR33-F1
#
_cell.length_a   1.000
_cell.length_b   1.000
_cell.length_c   1.000
_cell.angle_alpha   90.00
_cell.angle_beta   90.00
_cell.angle_gamma   90.00
#
_symmetry.space_group_name_H-M   'P 1'
#
loop_
_entity.id
_entity.type
_entity.pdbx_description
1 polymer ?
#
loop_
_entity_poly.entity_id
_entity_poly.type
_entity_poly.pdbx_seq_one_letter_code
_entity_poly.pdbx_strand_id
1 'polypeptide(L)'
;MTSTTSAPAPAEPATMATPAASAPATPERWVVHGPATTFVADFLYPCPVVVDNWRPGAVALATATDDTLIRVPAETMFEQGIGPMSTDLYNECTGVTPADSSSVDPEAAPIIEVDADGEVISGYIVADNYYELYVNGTLVSVDNTPYTPFNSSILRFRVNRPYTLALKLVDWDEHMGLGMELFPQGPESDRMDSGDPWFLGDAGLIIRLSDGTVTGDHWKAQSFSISPLDSPDDVIERDGIHDTSAFGRINRGFTRPSCATEAPDVTGNTRLFPELAYLPNDCYAVHYPIPDGWESPGFDDTAWPQAFEYFDDEVSTPRGLPAYFRYTDLFEGASFIWTSSLVLDNLVIARHTVE
;
A
#
# COMPACT_ATOMS: atom_id res chain seq x y z
N MET A 1 41.70 -8.42 -72.15
CA MET A 1 40.98 -9.33 -71.24
C MET A 1 40.99 -8.69 -69.87
N THR A 2 39.89 -8.05 -69.49
CA THR A 2 39.72 -7.43 -68.17
C THR A 2 38.36 -7.84 -67.67
N SER A 3 38.42 -8.69 -66.65
CA SER A 3 37.33 -9.36 -65.96
C SER A 3 36.57 -8.39 -65.06
N THR A 4 35.26 -8.26 -65.26
CA THR A 4 34.32 -7.64 -64.32
C THR A 4 33.90 -8.67 -63.27
N THR A 5 34.31 -8.47 -62.02
CA THR A 5 33.82 -9.17 -60.84
C THR A 5 32.59 -8.44 -60.28
N SER A 6 31.46 -9.13 -60.14
CA SER A 6 30.25 -8.60 -59.49
C SER A 6 30.33 -8.79 -57.97
N ALA A 7 29.96 -7.76 -57.21
CA ALA A 7 29.79 -7.84 -55.77
C ALA A 7 28.50 -8.63 -55.40
N PRO A 8 28.46 -9.35 -54.27
CA PRO A 8 27.28 -10.09 -53.84
C PRO A 8 26.25 -9.18 -53.16
N ALA A 9 24.97 -9.53 -53.30
CA ALA A 9 23.84 -8.84 -52.67
C ALA A 9 23.78 -9.07 -51.15
N PRO A 10 23.22 -8.13 -50.37
CA PRO A 10 23.10 -8.26 -48.92
C PRO A 10 22.05 -9.30 -48.52
N ALA A 11 22.31 -9.99 -47.41
CA ALA A 11 21.42 -11.01 -46.85
C ALA A 11 20.19 -10.38 -46.16
N GLU A 12 19.02 -11.01 -46.31
CA GLU A 12 17.79 -10.66 -45.59
C GLU A 12 17.91 -10.91 -44.08
N PRO A 13 17.26 -10.08 -43.24
CA PRO A 13 17.28 -10.26 -41.80
C PRO A 13 16.41 -11.47 -41.39
N ALA A 14 16.94 -12.30 -40.49
CA ALA A 14 16.23 -13.43 -39.93
C ALA A 14 15.06 -12.94 -39.05
N THR A 15 13.84 -13.37 -39.37
CA THR A 15 12.65 -13.23 -38.52
C THR A 15 12.86 -13.99 -37.22
N MET A 16 12.97 -13.27 -36.10
CA MET A 16 12.89 -13.86 -34.76
C MET A 16 11.46 -14.35 -34.52
N ALA A 17 11.31 -15.65 -34.27
CA ALA A 17 10.04 -16.24 -33.86
C ALA A 17 9.72 -15.78 -32.42
N THR A 18 8.51 -15.24 -32.23
CA THR A 18 7.95 -14.95 -30.91
C THR A 18 7.86 -16.24 -30.10
N PRO A 19 8.33 -16.29 -28.84
CA PRO A 19 8.17 -17.49 -28.03
C PRO A 19 6.68 -17.70 -27.74
N ALA A 20 6.23 -18.96 -27.83
CA ALA A 20 4.92 -19.35 -27.37
C ALA A 20 4.83 -19.14 -25.85
N ALA A 21 3.72 -18.55 -25.39
CA ALA A 21 3.44 -18.35 -23.97
C ALA A 21 3.51 -19.69 -23.22
N SER A 22 4.43 -19.78 -22.26
CA SER A 22 4.45 -20.87 -21.29
C SER A 22 3.20 -20.79 -20.41
N ALA A 23 2.70 -21.93 -19.94
CA ALA A 23 1.67 -21.97 -18.90
C ALA A 23 2.10 -21.08 -17.71
N PRO A 24 1.16 -20.40 -17.03
CA PRO A 24 1.51 -19.54 -15.90
C PRO A 24 2.22 -20.39 -14.84
N ALA A 25 3.46 -20.02 -14.52
CA ALA A 25 4.13 -20.56 -13.36
C ALA A 25 3.27 -20.26 -12.12
N THR A 26 3.21 -21.17 -11.16
CA THR A 26 2.74 -20.83 -9.82
C THR A 26 3.50 -19.59 -9.37
N PRO A 27 2.84 -18.53 -8.88
CA PRO A 27 3.54 -17.35 -8.40
C PRO A 27 4.61 -17.78 -7.40
N GLU A 28 5.82 -17.26 -7.57
CA GLU A 28 6.89 -17.49 -6.62
C GLU A 28 6.49 -16.83 -5.30
N ARG A 29 6.06 -17.63 -4.33
CA ARG A 29 5.69 -17.15 -2.99
C ARG A 29 6.91 -17.20 -2.09
N TRP A 30 7.16 -16.14 -1.34
CA TRP A 30 8.21 -16.09 -0.34
C TRP A 30 7.60 -16.17 1.06
N VAL A 31 8.01 -17.19 1.82
CA VAL A 31 7.51 -17.43 3.18
C VAL A 31 8.55 -16.93 4.17
N VAL A 32 8.12 -16.04 5.07
CA VAL A 32 8.90 -15.54 6.21
C VAL A 32 8.32 -16.13 7.50
N HIS A 33 9.18 -16.43 8.46
CA HIS A 33 8.79 -16.92 9.79
C HIS A 33 9.48 -16.09 10.87
N GLY A 34 8.67 -15.45 11.71
CA GLY A 34 9.10 -14.46 12.70
C GLY A 34 9.38 -13.08 12.10
N PRO A 35 9.68 -12.08 12.95
CA PRO A 35 9.86 -10.71 12.53
C PRO A 35 11.20 -10.51 11.79
N ALA A 36 11.26 -9.51 10.92
CA ALA A 36 12.52 -9.05 10.37
C ALA A 36 13.41 -8.44 11.47
N THR A 37 14.71 -8.76 11.41
CA THR A 37 15.68 -8.37 12.46
C THR A 37 16.82 -7.50 11.93
N THR A 38 16.91 -7.31 10.61
CA THR A 38 17.95 -6.48 9.98
C THR A 38 17.34 -5.17 9.52
N PHE A 39 17.42 -4.14 10.35
CA PHE A 39 16.87 -2.82 10.04
C PHE A 39 17.70 -2.10 8.97
N VAL A 40 16.99 -1.46 8.04
CA VAL A 40 17.55 -0.59 7.00
C VAL A 40 17.30 0.87 7.35
N ALA A 41 16.16 1.17 7.96
CA ALA A 41 15.85 2.48 8.52
C ALA A 41 15.00 2.30 9.78
N ASP A 42 15.50 2.79 10.92
CA ASP A 42 14.75 2.78 12.19
C ASP A 42 13.74 3.95 12.30
N PHE A 43 13.82 4.88 11.35
CA PHE A 43 13.10 6.15 11.39
C PHE A 43 13.01 6.76 10.00
N LEU A 44 11.94 6.45 9.27
CA LEU A 44 11.78 6.92 7.90
C LEU A 44 11.58 8.42 7.78
N TYR A 45 10.89 9.05 8.74
CA TYR A 45 10.56 10.47 8.64
C TYR A 45 10.43 11.15 10.01
N PRO A 46 10.88 12.41 10.12
CA PRO A 46 10.67 13.22 11.31
C PRO A 46 9.29 13.87 11.32
N CYS A 47 8.70 13.98 12.52
CA CYS A 47 7.65 14.95 12.80
C CYS A 47 8.26 16.13 13.58
N PRO A 48 8.40 17.33 13.00
CA PRO A 48 9.09 18.46 13.64
C PRO A 48 8.28 19.08 14.79
N VAL A 49 7.02 18.65 14.97
CA VAL A 49 6.12 19.09 16.04
C VAL A 49 5.70 17.89 16.89
N VAL A 50 5.28 18.18 18.12
CA VAL A 50 4.73 17.16 19.02
C VAL A 50 3.26 16.94 18.67
N VAL A 51 2.90 15.69 18.40
CA VAL A 51 1.55 15.25 18.06
C VAL A 51 1.25 13.97 18.85
N ASP A 52 -0.02 13.70 19.11
CA ASP A 52 -0.42 12.67 20.08
C ASP A 52 -0.18 11.23 19.58
N ASN A 53 -0.29 11.01 18.27
CA ASN A 53 -0.22 9.68 17.64
C ASN A 53 0.96 9.54 16.66
N TRP A 54 2.11 10.14 16.96
CA TRP A 54 3.28 9.92 16.11
C TRP A 54 3.96 8.59 16.44
N ARG A 55 4.04 7.71 15.44
CA ARG A 55 4.73 6.42 15.49
C ARG A 55 5.78 6.38 14.38
N PRO A 56 7.05 6.10 14.72
CA PRO A 56 8.11 6.09 13.71
C PRO A 56 7.96 4.86 12.80
N GLY A 57 7.74 5.10 11.50
CA GLY A 57 7.82 4.03 10.50
C GLY A 57 9.25 3.53 10.36
N ALA A 58 9.45 2.22 10.43
CA ALA A 58 10.73 1.55 10.18
C ALA A 58 10.65 0.66 8.93
N VAL A 59 11.84 0.34 8.39
CA VAL A 59 12.00 -0.61 7.29
C VAL A 59 13.12 -1.58 7.62
N ALA A 60 12.87 -2.86 7.38
CA ALA A 60 13.80 -3.95 7.66
C ALA A 60 13.91 -4.93 6.48
N LEU A 61 14.86 -5.85 6.58
CA LEU A 61 15.00 -7.01 5.70
C LEU A 61 14.54 -8.27 6.44
N ALA A 62 13.47 -8.87 5.94
CA ALA A 62 13.08 -10.24 6.26
C ALA A 62 13.87 -11.22 5.38
N THR A 63 14.15 -12.41 5.92
CA THR A 63 14.75 -13.51 5.15
C THR A 63 13.69 -14.59 4.99
N ALA A 64 13.33 -14.89 3.75
CA ALA A 64 12.41 -15.96 3.43
C ALA A 64 13.10 -17.33 3.58
N THR A 65 12.29 -18.39 3.62
CA THR A 65 12.75 -19.79 3.77
C THR A 65 13.67 -20.28 2.65
N ASP A 66 13.72 -19.59 1.51
CA ASP A 66 14.58 -19.85 0.36
C ASP A 66 15.80 -18.91 0.30
N ASP A 67 16.10 -18.19 1.39
CA ASP A 67 17.13 -17.17 1.52
C ASP A 67 16.89 -15.87 0.73
N THR A 68 15.70 -15.68 0.12
CA THR A 68 15.33 -14.41 -0.49
C THR A 68 15.22 -13.31 0.57
N LEU A 69 15.84 -12.15 0.31
CA LEU A 69 15.73 -10.97 1.17
C LEU A 69 14.57 -10.09 0.71
N ILE A 70 13.67 -9.78 1.64
CA ILE A 70 12.45 -9.01 1.37
C ILE A 70 12.49 -7.75 2.20
N ARG A 71 12.25 -6.60 1.57
CA ARG A 71 12.12 -5.33 2.27
C ARG A 71 10.71 -5.21 2.85
N VAL A 72 10.59 -5.05 4.16
CA VAL A 72 9.32 -4.98 4.90
C VAL A 72 9.14 -3.64 5.62
N PRO A 73 7.92 -3.05 5.61
CA PRO A 73 6.68 -3.62 5.05
C PRO A 73 6.63 -3.63 3.52
N ALA A 74 7.38 -2.74 2.86
CA ALA A 74 7.57 -2.77 1.40
C ALA A 74 8.81 -1.97 0.96
N GLU A 75 9.21 -2.16 -0.30
CA GLU A 75 10.06 -1.20 -1.01
C GLU A 75 9.22 -0.03 -1.53
N THR A 76 9.54 1.18 -1.06
CA THR A 76 8.75 2.39 -1.33
C THR A 76 9.55 3.50 -2.01
N MET A 77 8.87 4.28 -2.85
CA MET A 77 9.43 5.49 -3.47
C MET A 77 9.81 6.54 -2.42
N PHE A 78 9.06 6.60 -1.32
CA PHE A 78 9.38 7.47 -0.19
C PHE A 78 10.77 7.17 0.39
N GLU A 79 11.05 5.90 0.69
CA GLU A 79 12.33 5.47 1.26
C GLU A 79 13.50 5.72 0.29
N GLN A 80 13.24 5.64 -1.01
CA GLN A 80 14.22 5.93 -2.06
C GLN A 80 14.40 7.44 -2.33
N GLY A 81 13.58 8.30 -1.73
CA GLY A 81 13.59 9.74 -2.00
C GLY A 81 13.13 10.11 -3.41
N ILE A 82 12.29 9.26 -4.03
CA ILE A 82 11.74 9.44 -5.37
C ILE A 82 10.35 10.04 -5.22
N GLY A 83 10.07 11.10 -5.99
CA GLY A 83 8.81 11.84 -5.96
C GLY A 83 8.18 11.99 -7.34
N PRO A 84 7.14 12.82 -7.46
CA PRO A 84 6.81 13.93 -6.56
C PRO A 84 6.16 13.49 -5.24
N MET A 85 6.54 14.12 -4.13
CA MET A 85 5.86 13.97 -2.84
C MET A 85 4.50 14.67 -2.86
N SER A 86 3.53 14.10 -2.16
CA SER A 86 2.17 14.58 -2.12
C SER A 86 2.06 15.98 -1.52
N THR A 87 1.05 16.73 -1.97
CA THR A 87 0.68 18.02 -1.36
C THR A 87 -0.35 17.76 -0.27
N ASP A 88 -0.09 18.25 0.95
CA ASP A 88 -0.98 18.03 2.08
C ASP A 88 -2.35 18.71 1.86
N LEU A 89 -3.41 17.93 2.00
CA LEU A 89 -4.73 18.41 2.40
C LEU A 89 -4.77 18.59 3.92
N TYR A 90 -4.29 17.57 4.63
CA TYR A 90 -4.13 17.54 6.07
C TYR A 90 -2.86 16.78 6.42
N ASN A 91 -2.04 17.35 7.30
CA ASN A 91 -0.86 16.73 7.87
C ASN A 91 -0.43 17.49 9.14
N GLU A 92 -0.50 16.84 10.29
CA GLU A 92 -0.12 17.45 11.57
C GLU A 92 1.38 17.74 11.65
N CYS A 93 2.22 16.92 11.02
CA CYS A 93 3.67 17.09 11.05
C CYS A 93 4.13 18.30 10.26
N THR A 94 3.44 18.68 9.19
CA THR A 94 3.73 19.91 8.43
C THR A 94 2.94 21.12 8.95
N GLY A 95 1.98 20.90 9.85
CA GLY A 95 1.10 21.93 10.40
C GLY A 95 -0.07 22.31 9.48
N VAL A 96 -0.22 21.64 8.33
CA VAL A 96 -1.36 21.82 7.44
C VAL A 96 -2.57 21.14 8.06
N THR A 97 -3.38 21.91 8.78
CA THR A 97 -4.56 21.38 9.51
C THR A 97 -5.78 22.26 9.32
N PRO A 98 -6.33 22.36 8.08
CA PRO A 98 -7.53 23.16 7.81
C PRO A 98 -8.68 22.78 8.75
N ALA A 99 -9.50 23.75 9.16
CA ALA A 99 -10.59 23.47 10.09
C ALA A 99 -11.65 22.53 9.48
N ASP A 100 -11.91 22.71 8.19
CA ASP A 100 -12.89 21.98 7.38
C ASP A 100 -12.53 22.13 5.89
N SER A 101 -13.32 21.49 5.02
CA SER A 101 -13.12 21.48 3.58
C SER A 101 -13.17 22.86 2.93
N SER A 102 -13.89 23.83 3.51
CA SER A 102 -14.01 25.19 2.96
C SER A 102 -12.70 25.98 3.06
N SER A 103 -11.77 25.52 3.89
CA SER A 103 -10.45 26.10 4.10
C SER A 103 -9.33 25.40 3.30
N VAL A 104 -9.66 24.39 2.51
CA VAL A 104 -8.70 23.67 1.66
C VAL A 104 -8.53 24.43 0.33
N ASP A 105 -7.28 24.68 -0.06
CA ASP A 105 -6.94 25.23 -1.37
C ASP A 105 -6.45 24.12 -2.32
N PRO A 106 -7.32 23.54 -3.17
CA PRO A 106 -6.91 22.50 -4.10
C PRO A 106 -5.87 22.98 -5.12
N GLU A 107 -5.80 24.28 -5.40
CA GLU A 107 -4.87 24.84 -6.38
C GLU A 107 -3.43 24.94 -5.86
N ALA A 108 -3.22 24.72 -4.55
CA ALA A 108 -1.89 24.67 -3.95
C ALA A 108 -1.05 23.47 -4.45
N ALA A 109 -1.70 22.39 -4.89
CA ALA A 109 -0.99 21.25 -5.47
C ALA A 109 -0.45 21.58 -6.87
N PRO A 110 0.80 21.18 -7.19
CA PRO A 110 1.35 21.31 -8.53
C PRO A 110 0.65 20.34 -9.49
N ILE A 111 0.53 20.74 -10.76
CA ILE A 111 0.05 19.84 -11.82
C ILE A 111 1.22 18.96 -12.26
N ILE A 112 1.06 17.65 -12.16
CA ILE A 112 1.99 16.68 -12.75
C ILE A 112 1.57 16.40 -14.19
N GLU A 113 2.48 16.62 -15.13
CA GLU A 113 2.21 16.45 -16.56
C GLU A 113 2.40 14.98 -16.97
N VAL A 114 1.31 14.28 -17.30
CA VAL A 114 1.34 12.93 -17.89
C VAL A 114 1.23 13.05 -19.41
N ASP A 115 0.21 13.77 -19.88
CA ASP A 115 0.01 14.11 -21.30
C ASP A 115 -0.15 15.63 -21.47
N ALA A 116 0.74 16.27 -22.25
CA ALA A 116 0.80 17.72 -22.36
C ALA A 116 -0.47 18.38 -22.94
N ASP A 117 -1.25 17.65 -23.74
CA ASP A 117 -2.51 18.09 -24.33
C ASP A 117 -3.76 17.59 -23.57
N GLY A 118 -3.56 16.93 -22.43
CA GLY A 118 -4.62 16.39 -21.59
C GLY A 118 -5.41 17.44 -20.80
N GLU A 119 -6.49 16.96 -20.19
CA GLU A 119 -7.27 17.72 -19.22
C GLU A 119 -6.61 17.68 -17.84
N VAL A 120 -6.79 18.74 -17.05
CA VAL A 120 -6.33 18.73 -15.65
C VAL A 120 -7.38 18.02 -14.81
N ILE A 121 -6.97 16.92 -14.20
CA ILE A 121 -7.72 16.20 -13.18
C ILE A 121 -7.18 16.62 -11.82
N SER A 122 -8.07 17.09 -10.96
CA SER A 122 -7.78 17.39 -9.56
C SER A 122 -8.53 16.41 -8.65
N GLY A 123 -8.05 16.18 -7.44
CA GLY A 123 -8.76 15.30 -6.51
C GLY A 123 -8.13 15.22 -5.14
N TYR A 124 -8.68 14.32 -4.35
CA TYR A 124 -8.28 14.07 -2.97
C TYR A 124 -8.08 12.58 -2.75
N ILE A 125 -7.12 12.24 -1.89
CA ILE A 125 -6.78 10.86 -1.55
C ILE A 125 -6.46 10.76 -0.06
N VAL A 126 -6.94 9.69 0.57
CA VAL A 126 -6.50 9.22 1.88
C VAL A 126 -6.09 7.76 1.74
N ALA A 127 -4.96 7.39 2.34
CA ALA A 127 -4.58 6.01 2.58
C ALA A 127 -4.39 5.81 4.07
N ASP A 128 -4.92 4.72 4.60
CA ASP A 128 -4.55 4.17 5.90
C ASP A 128 -3.59 3.00 5.59
N ASN A 129 -2.26 3.18 5.54
CA ASN A 129 -1.50 4.39 5.89
C ASN A 129 -0.69 5.01 4.72
N TYR A 130 -0.22 4.25 3.72
CA TYR A 130 0.68 4.78 2.69
C TYR A 130 0.22 4.45 1.26
N TYR A 131 0.50 5.36 0.32
CA TYR A 131 0.29 5.14 -1.11
C TYR A 131 1.42 5.67 -2.01
N GLU A 132 1.53 5.06 -3.19
CA GLU A 132 2.16 5.61 -4.38
C GLU A 132 1.15 5.58 -5.52
N LEU A 133 0.90 6.71 -6.19
CA LEU A 133 -0.04 6.82 -7.30
C LEU A 133 0.70 7.01 -8.63
N TYR A 134 0.40 6.13 -9.57
CA TYR A 134 0.83 6.21 -10.97
C TYR A 134 -0.37 6.45 -11.88
N VAL A 135 -0.17 7.30 -12.90
CA VAL A 135 -1.13 7.57 -13.97
C VAL A 135 -0.46 7.22 -15.29
N ASN A 136 -0.98 6.22 -16.00
CA ASN A 136 -0.37 5.66 -17.22
C ASN A 136 1.13 5.32 -17.03
N GLY A 137 1.51 4.81 -15.86
CA GLY A 137 2.89 4.48 -15.48
C GLY A 137 3.77 5.67 -15.06
N THR A 138 3.27 6.91 -15.14
CA THR A 138 3.96 8.08 -14.60
C THR A 138 3.66 8.22 -13.11
N LEU A 139 4.69 8.28 -12.25
CA LEU A 139 4.52 8.55 -10.82
C LEU A 139 4.00 9.98 -10.61
N VAL A 140 2.81 10.11 -10.03
CA VAL A 140 2.09 11.38 -9.87
C VAL A 140 2.03 11.85 -8.42
N SER A 141 2.05 10.94 -7.45
CA SER A 141 2.05 11.31 -6.05
C SER A 141 2.60 10.20 -5.18
N VAL A 142 3.51 10.55 -4.28
CA VAL A 142 4.05 9.67 -3.24
C VAL A 142 3.63 10.23 -1.90
N ASP A 143 2.97 9.42 -1.08
CA ASP A 143 2.60 9.86 0.26
C ASP A 143 3.85 10.31 1.04
N ASN A 144 3.76 11.49 1.67
CA ASN A 144 4.85 12.10 2.41
C ASN A 144 4.88 11.72 3.90
N THR A 145 3.91 10.93 4.37
CA THR A 145 3.77 10.50 5.76
C THR A 145 3.43 9.00 5.81
N PRO A 146 4.45 8.12 5.71
CA PRO A 146 4.19 6.69 5.51
C PRO A 146 3.45 5.96 6.63
N TYR A 147 3.37 6.51 7.84
CA TYR A 147 2.70 5.82 8.94
C TYR A 147 1.76 6.72 9.75
N THR A 148 2.20 7.31 10.86
CA THR A 148 1.35 8.20 11.67
C THR A 148 2.06 9.46 12.16
N PRO A 149 1.38 10.61 12.31
CA PRO A 149 -0.06 10.81 12.14
C PRO A 149 -0.52 10.63 10.71
N PHE A 150 -1.72 10.09 10.53
CA PHE A 150 -2.30 9.95 9.21
C PHE A 150 -2.50 11.32 8.55
N ASN A 151 -2.33 11.34 7.24
CA ASN A 151 -2.46 12.51 6.40
C ASN A 151 -3.49 12.26 5.29
N SER A 152 -3.78 13.32 4.54
CA SER A 152 -4.53 13.23 3.30
C SER A 152 -3.96 14.23 2.32
N SER A 153 -4.10 13.94 1.03
CA SER A 153 -3.38 14.66 -0.01
C SER A 153 -4.30 15.21 -1.09
N ILE A 154 -3.83 16.28 -1.73
CA ILE A 154 -4.42 16.89 -2.90
C ILE A 154 -3.66 16.39 -4.13
N LEU A 155 -4.40 15.89 -5.12
CA LEU A 155 -3.88 15.38 -6.38
C LEU A 155 -4.17 16.36 -7.50
N ARG A 156 -3.19 16.62 -8.37
CA ARG A 156 -3.40 17.33 -9.65
C ARG A 156 -2.48 16.78 -10.73
N PHE A 157 -3.08 16.31 -11.81
CA PHE A 157 -2.32 15.80 -12.97
C PHE A 157 -3.02 16.13 -14.28
N ARG A 158 -2.25 16.18 -15.36
CA ARG A 158 -2.77 16.39 -16.72
C ARG A 158 -2.68 15.11 -17.52
N VAL A 159 -3.80 14.62 -18.04
CA VAL A 159 -3.86 13.32 -18.76
C VAL A 159 -4.93 13.31 -19.84
N ASN A 160 -4.76 12.48 -20.87
CA ASN A 160 -5.78 12.15 -21.86
C ASN A 160 -6.58 10.90 -21.45
N ARG A 161 -7.83 10.81 -21.92
CA ARG A 161 -8.64 9.58 -21.80
C ARG A 161 -8.38 8.60 -22.95
N PRO A 162 -8.50 7.28 -22.72
CA PRO A 162 -8.62 6.65 -21.39
C PRO A 162 -7.29 6.73 -20.62
N TYR A 163 -7.35 6.68 -19.30
CA TYR A 163 -6.16 6.61 -18.45
C TYR A 163 -6.30 5.60 -17.33
N THR A 164 -5.17 5.01 -16.92
CA THR A 164 -5.12 4.03 -15.84
C THR A 164 -4.55 4.69 -14.59
N LEU A 165 -5.26 4.54 -13.49
CA LEU A 165 -4.78 4.76 -12.13
C LEU A 165 -4.22 3.43 -11.61
N ALA A 166 -2.98 3.43 -11.16
CA ALA A 166 -2.35 2.29 -10.49
C ALA A 166 -1.74 2.75 -9.18
N LEU A 167 -2.08 2.09 -8.08
CA LEU A 167 -1.62 2.43 -6.75
C LEU A 167 -0.89 1.27 -6.09
N LYS A 168 0.26 1.56 -5.49
CA LYS A 168 0.86 0.69 -4.47
C LYS A 168 0.44 1.22 -3.12
N LEU A 169 -0.08 0.34 -2.27
CA LEU A 169 -0.64 0.67 -0.97
C LEU A 169 0.05 -0.16 0.10
N VAL A 170 0.37 0.44 1.23
CA VAL A 170 1.02 -0.24 2.35
C VAL A 170 0.23 0.06 3.62
N ASP A 171 -0.19 -1.00 4.29
CA ASP A 171 -0.58 -0.97 5.70
C ASP A 171 0.69 -1.21 6.52
N TRP A 172 1.10 -0.19 7.25
CA TRP A 172 2.41 -0.13 7.87
C TRP A 172 2.38 -0.82 9.23
N ASP A 173 3.38 -1.67 9.48
CA ASP A 173 3.47 -2.41 10.72
C ASP A 173 4.68 -1.97 11.58
N GLU A 174 4.58 -2.24 12.88
CA GLU A 174 5.66 -2.03 13.85
C GLU A 174 6.30 -3.37 14.29
N HIS A 175 5.72 -4.50 13.87
CA HIS A 175 6.21 -5.87 14.12
C HIS A 175 7.15 -6.42 13.04
N MET A 176 7.62 -5.54 12.16
CA MET A 176 8.61 -5.75 11.12
C MET A 176 8.29 -6.93 10.19
N GLY A 177 7.25 -6.74 9.38
CA GLY A 177 6.83 -7.69 8.34
C GLY A 177 5.84 -8.73 8.82
N LEU A 178 5.19 -8.48 9.96
CA LEU A 178 4.16 -9.37 10.51
C LEU A 178 2.76 -8.73 10.51
N GLY A 179 2.60 -7.51 9.96
CA GLY A 179 1.27 -6.90 9.77
C GLY A 179 0.53 -6.56 11.05
N MET A 180 1.29 -6.21 12.11
CA MET A 180 0.74 -5.86 13.41
C MET A 180 1.30 -4.53 13.90
N GLU A 181 0.44 -3.74 14.54
CA GLU A 181 0.77 -2.44 15.11
C GLU A 181 1.06 -2.52 16.62
N LEU A 182 1.98 -1.68 17.09
CA LEU A 182 2.31 -1.52 18.50
C LEU A 182 1.55 -0.32 19.07
N PHE A 183 0.36 -0.56 19.62
CA PHE A 183 -0.30 0.49 20.39
C PHE A 183 0.32 0.63 21.79
N PRO A 184 0.33 1.86 22.36
CA PRO A 184 0.71 2.05 23.75
C PRO A 184 -0.19 1.21 24.67
N GLN A 185 0.39 0.32 25.45
CA GLN A 185 -0.28 -0.30 26.60
C GLN A 185 -0.02 0.58 27.83
N GLY A 186 -1.07 1.06 28.50
CA GLY A 186 -0.95 1.92 29.69
C GLY A 186 -2.24 2.64 30.08
N PRO A 187 -2.30 3.25 31.29
CA PRO A 187 -3.52 3.84 31.89
C PRO A 187 -4.16 4.98 31.10
N GLU A 188 -3.52 5.47 30.03
CA GLU A 188 -4.02 6.52 29.14
C GLU A 188 -4.37 6.01 27.73
N SER A 189 -4.22 4.70 27.46
CA SER A 189 -4.63 4.08 26.20
C SER A 189 -6.14 3.85 26.19
N ASP A 190 -6.83 4.44 25.23
CA ASP A 190 -8.26 4.18 24.96
C ASP A 190 -8.50 2.75 24.44
N ARG A 191 -7.42 2.06 24.05
CA ARG A 191 -7.44 0.67 23.63
C ARG A 191 -7.05 -0.33 24.73
N MET A 192 -6.77 0.11 25.97
CA MET A 192 -6.48 -0.83 27.06
C MET A 192 -7.70 -1.71 27.43
N ASP A 193 -8.91 -1.25 27.15
CA ASP A 193 -10.15 -1.99 27.39
C ASP A 193 -10.34 -3.18 26.43
N SER A 194 -9.59 -3.26 25.31
CA SER A 194 -9.66 -4.42 24.40
C SER A 194 -8.95 -5.65 24.99
N GLY A 195 -8.06 -5.46 25.98
CA GLY A 195 -7.24 -6.54 26.55
C GLY A 195 -6.30 -7.19 25.53
N ASP A 196 -6.01 -6.48 24.45
CA ASP A 196 -5.37 -7.00 23.26
C ASP A 196 -4.01 -6.34 23.00
N PRO A 197 -2.91 -7.10 23.06
CA PRO A 197 -1.58 -6.56 22.85
C PRO A 197 -1.27 -6.30 21.37
N TRP A 198 -1.94 -6.95 20.42
CA TRP A 198 -1.57 -6.99 19.01
C TRP A 198 -2.70 -6.54 18.10
N PHE A 199 -2.60 -5.30 17.64
CA PHE A 199 -3.58 -4.74 16.72
C PHE A 199 -3.19 -5.14 15.31
N LEU A 200 -4.16 -5.74 14.62
CA LEU A 200 -4.04 -6.09 13.22
C LEU A 200 -4.42 -4.88 12.37
N GLY A 201 -4.02 -4.90 11.10
CA GLY A 201 -4.28 -3.84 10.14
C GLY A 201 -5.69 -3.27 10.14
N ASP A 202 -5.78 -1.95 9.94
CA ASP A 202 -7.02 -1.18 9.76
C ASP A 202 -6.94 -0.29 8.50
N ALA A 203 -6.32 -0.86 7.45
CA ALA A 203 -5.98 -0.24 6.19
C ALA A 203 -7.13 0.45 5.44
N GLY A 204 -6.83 1.12 4.32
CA GLY A 204 -7.86 1.50 3.36
C GLY A 204 -7.42 2.58 2.38
N LEU A 205 -8.06 2.60 1.21
CA LEU A 205 -7.87 3.64 0.21
C LEU A 205 -9.21 4.31 -0.12
N ILE A 206 -9.24 5.64 -0.12
CA ILE A 206 -10.37 6.40 -0.67
C ILE A 206 -9.89 7.54 -1.57
N ILE A 207 -10.48 7.66 -2.77
CA ILE A 207 -10.13 8.68 -3.77
C ILE A 207 -11.41 9.29 -4.35
N ARG A 208 -11.39 10.62 -4.54
CA ARG A 208 -12.36 11.34 -5.37
C ARG A 208 -11.65 12.28 -6.34
N LEU A 209 -11.95 12.16 -7.63
CA LEU A 209 -11.41 13.01 -8.69
C LEU A 209 -12.47 13.94 -9.30
N SER A 210 -12.01 15.02 -9.91
CA SER A 210 -12.83 16.10 -10.48
C SER A 210 -13.63 15.69 -11.72
N ASP A 211 -13.24 14.60 -12.37
CA ASP A 211 -13.95 14.02 -13.49
C ASP A 211 -15.08 13.06 -13.09
N GLY A 212 -15.29 12.87 -11.78
CA GLY A 212 -16.29 11.96 -11.23
C GLY A 212 -15.76 10.57 -10.90
N THR A 213 -14.49 10.27 -11.16
CA THR A 213 -13.87 9.01 -10.73
C THR A 213 -13.85 8.93 -9.20
N VAL A 214 -14.25 7.78 -8.67
CA VAL A 214 -14.30 7.47 -7.24
C VAL A 214 -13.78 6.07 -6.99
N THR A 215 -13.23 5.82 -5.81
CA THR A 215 -13.01 4.45 -5.32
C THR A 215 -14.34 3.74 -5.05
N GLY A 216 -14.39 2.47 -5.43
CA GLY A 216 -15.52 1.55 -5.20
C GLY A 216 -15.22 0.13 -5.70
N ASP A 217 -16.20 -0.76 -5.64
CA ASP A 217 -16.06 -2.20 -5.98
C ASP A 217 -15.69 -2.50 -7.45
N HIS A 218 -15.73 -1.49 -8.32
CA HIS A 218 -15.34 -1.58 -9.72
C HIS A 218 -13.82 -1.47 -9.94
N TRP A 219 -13.05 -1.20 -8.89
CA TRP A 219 -11.59 -1.25 -8.89
C TRP A 219 -11.08 -2.69 -8.83
N LYS A 220 -9.85 -2.91 -9.29
CA LYS A 220 -9.09 -4.16 -9.08
C LYS A 220 -8.16 -4.00 -7.89
N ALA A 221 -8.02 -5.02 -7.05
CA ALA A 221 -7.06 -5.01 -5.93
C ALA A 221 -6.47 -6.40 -5.69
N GLN A 222 -5.16 -6.50 -5.44
CA GLN A 222 -4.48 -7.76 -5.13
C GLN A 222 -3.43 -7.55 -4.04
N SER A 223 -3.31 -8.49 -3.10
CA SER A 223 -2.31 -8.47 -2.04
C SER A 223 -0.97 -9.08 -2.46
N PHE A 224 0.12 -8.56 -1.92
CA PHE A 224 1.51 -8.96 -2.17
C PHE A 224 2.32 -9.14 -0.87
N SER A 225 1.72 -8.80 0.27
CA SER A 225 2.21 -9.12 1.62
C SER A 225 1.01 -9.48 2.48
N ILE A 226 1.03 -10.65 3.11
CA ILE A 226 -0.07 -11.19 3.90
C ILE A 226 0.45 -11.70 5.24
N SER A 227 -0.01 -11.11 6.34
CA SER A 227 0.44 -11.40 7.71
C SER A 227 -0.47 -10.73 8.74
N PRO A 228 -0.53 -11.23 9.99
CA PRO A 228 0.12 -12.44 10.51
C PRO A 228 -0.63 -13.72 10.13
N LEU A 229 0.07 -14.85 10.10
CA LEU A 229 -0.50 -16.17 9.79
C LEU A 229 0.00 -17.24 10.76
N ASP A 230 -0.84 -18.21 11.12
CA ASP A 230 -0.42 -19.38 11.90
C ASP A 230 0.34 -20.38 11.01
N SER A 231 0.01 -20.41 9.74
CA SER A 231 0.63 -21.24 8.71
C SER A 231 0.67 -20.50 7.37
N PRO A 232 1.72 -20.66 6.55
CA PRO A 232 1.71 -20.15 5.18
C PRO A 232 0.57 -20.71 4.31
N ASP A 233 0.02 -21.87 4.68
CA ASP A 233 -1.10 -22.51 3.99
C ASP A 233 -2.47 -21.91 4.33
N ASP A 234 -2.50 -20.93 5.25
CA ASP A 234 -3.68 -20.11 5.54
C ASP A 234 -4.04 -19.21 4.34
N VAL A 235 -3.07 -18.94 3.45
CA VAL A 235 -3.31 -18.25 2.18
C VAL A 235 -3.65 -19.27 1.10
N ILE A 236 -4.86 -19.18 0.55
CA ILE A 236 -5.31 -20.06 -0.53
C ILE A 236 -5.04 -19.38 -1.88
N GLU A 237 -4.10 -19.93 -2.64
CA GLU A 237 -3.78 -19.46 -4.00
C GLU A 237 -4.69 -20.12 -5.04
N ARG A 238 -5.41 -19.33 -5.84
CA ARG A 238 -6.25 -19.82 -6.95
C ARG A 238 -6.14 -18.90 -8.15
N ASP A 239 -5.66 -19.42 -9.28
CA ASP A 239 -5.54 -18.66 -10.53
C ASP A 239 -4.79 -17.32 -10.36
N GLY A 240 -3.78 -17.29 -9.48
CA GLY A 240 -3.00 -16.07 -9.18
C GLY A 240 -3.67 -15.10 -8.20
N ILE A 241 -4.76 -15.49 -7.56
CA ILE A 241 -5.45 -14.76 -6.50
C ILE A 241 -5.03 -15.30 -5.14
N HIS A 242 -4.76 -14.41 -4.18
CA HIS A 242 -4.44 -14.75 -2.80
C HIS A 242 -5.68 -14.58 -1.92
N ASP A 243 -6.26 -15.69 -1.47
CA ASP A 243 -7.55 -15.70 -0.76
C ASP A 243 -7.34 -16.02 0.73
N THR A 244 -7.68 -15.04 1.59
CA THR A 244 -7.70 -15.14 3.05
C THR A 244 -9.12 -15.00 3.64
N SER A 245 -10.16 -15.13 2.80
CA SER A 245 -11.55 -14.86 3.19
C SER A 245 -12.09 -15.75 4.32
N ALA A 246 -11.41 -16.88 4.61
CA ALA A 246 -11.75 -17.77 5.72
C ALA A 246 -11.59 -17.13 7.11
N PHE A 247 -10.76 -16.08 7.25
CA PHE A 247 -10.47 -15.45 8.54
C PHE A 247 -11.42 -14.29 8.88
N GLY A 248 -12.17 -13.80 7.90
CA GLY A 248 -12.95 -12.57 8.01
C GLY A 248 -12.24 -11.39 7.35
N ARG A 249 -12.98 -10.29 7.14
CA ARG A 249 -12.54 -9.17 6.31
C ARG A 249 -12.10 -7.93 7.09
N ILE A 250 -12.60 -7.80 8.31
CA ILE A 250 -12.50 -6.61 9.18
C ILE A 250 -12.25 -7.09 10.61
N ASN A 251 -11.63 -6.25 11.45
CA ASN A 251 -11.34 -6.56 12.84
C ASN A 251 -12.55 -7.13 13.61
N ARG A 252 -13.77 -6.62 13.35
CA ARG A 252 -15.00 -7.14 13.94
C ARG A 252 -15.38 -8.50 13.36
N GLY A 253 -15.25 -9.55 14.17
CA GLY A 253 -15.60 -10.92 13.77
C GLY A 253 -14.48 -11.63 13.02
N PHE A 254 -13.29 -11.01 12.92
CA PHE A 254 -12.08 -11.67 12.47
C PHE A 254 -11.65 -12.73 13.48
N THR A 255 -11.30 -13.92 12.98
CA THR A 255 -10.68 -14.97 13.82
C THR A 255 -9.18 -14.81 13.75
N ARG A 256 -8.59 -14.37 14.86
CA ARG A 256 -7.15 -14.11 14.89
C ARG A 256 -6.31 -15.37 14.82
N PRO A 257 -5.17 -15.33 14.11
CA PRO A 257 -4.13 -16.34 14.24
C PRO A 257 -3.72 -16.48 15.70
N SER A 258 -3.50 -17.72 16.16
CA SER A 258 -3.01 -18.00 17.51
C SER A 258 -1.66 -17.33 17.79
N CYS A 259 -0.78 -17.28 16.79
CA CYS A 259 0.52 -16.61 16.86
C CYS A 259 0.38 -15.11 17.21
N ALA A 260 -0.74 -14.47 16.79
CA ALA A 260 -1.07 -13.08 17.04
C ALA A 260 -1.93 -12.88 18.31
N THR A 261 -1.95 -13.87 19.21
CA THR A 261 -2.64 -13.76 20.51
C THR A 261 -1.75 -14.12 21.70
N GLU A 262 -0.65 -14.84 21.47
CA GLU A 262 0.28 -15.30 22.52
C GLU A 262 1.45 -14.32 22.75
N ALA A 263 1.15 -13.03 23.00
CA ALA A 263 2.17 -12.07 23.42
C ALA A 263 2.77 -12.45 24.78
N PRO A 264 4.10 -12.39 24.98
CA PRO A 264 4.63 -12.27 26.33
C PRO A 264 4.14 -10.96 26.95
N ASP A 265 3.87 -10.96 28.27
CA ASP A 265 3.42 -9.81 29.06
C ASP A 265 4.25 -8.55 28.73
N VAL A 266 3.68 -7.65 27.92
CA VAL A 266 4.38 -6.48 27.40
C VAL A 266 4.45 -5.43 28.51
N THR A 267 5.44 -5.55 29.38
CA THR A 267 5.68 -4.58 30.44
C THR A 267 6.56 -3.43 29.93
N GLY A 268 5.99 -2.26 29.59
CA GLY A 268 6.78 -1.08 29.22
C GLY A 268 6.08 -0.07 28.32
N ASN A 269 6.77 1.06 28.06
CA ASN A 269 6.36 2.02 27.04
C ASN A 269 6.80 1.49 25.66
N THR A 270 5.87 0.86 24.93
CA THR A 270 6.08 0.24 23.61
C THR A 270 6.23 1.23 22.46
N ARG A 271 6.10 2.54 22.70
CA ARG A 271 6.11 3.59 21.66
C ARG A 271 7.40 3.69 20.82
N LEU A 272 8.48 3.01 21.22
CA LEU A 272 9.79 3.11 20.58
C LEU A 272 10.53 1.78 20.62
N PHE A 273 10.24 0.87 19.68
CA PHE A 273 10.99 -0.38 19.40
C PHE A 273 11.79 -1.00 20.57
N PRO A 274 11.30 -1.16 21.82
CA PRO A 274 12.20 -1.52 22.90
C PRO A 274 12.06 -3.02 23.11
N GLU A 275 12.91 -3.75 22.38
CA GLU A 275 13.23 -5.17 22.48
C GLU A 275 12.40 -6.12 21.60
N LEU A 276 13.02 -6.56 20.49
CA LEU A 276 12.58 -7.66 19.61
C LEU A 276 12.21 -8.95 20.36
N ALA A 277 12.66 -9.11 21.61
CA ALA A 277 12.32 -10.24 22.49
C ALA A 277 10.83 -10.32 22.83
N TYR A 278 10.06 -9.26 22.56
CA TYR A 278 8.62 -9.20 22.82
C TYR A 278 7.75 -9.41 21.58
N LEU A 279 8.32 -9.42 20.37
CA LEU A 279 7.54 -9.64 19.14
C LEU A 279 7.17 -11.12 19.00
N PRO A 280 5.98 -11.45 18.45
CA PRO A 280 5.63 -12.83 18.11
C PRO A 280 6.67 -13.41 17.15
N ASN A 281 7.38 -14.43 17.58
CA ASN A 281 8.43 -15.07 16.80
C ASN A 281 7.94 -16.27 15.97
N ASP A 282 6.70 -16.72 16.24
CA ASP A 282 6.12 -17.92 15.64
C ASP A 282 5.05 -17.62 14.58
N CYS A 283 4.82 -16.33 14.25
CA CYS A 283 3.95 -15.95 13.13
C CYS A 283 4.66 -16.11 11.78
N TYR A 284 3.86 -16.40 10.75
CA TYR A 284 4.30 -16.40 9.36
C TYR A 284 3.81 -15.16 8.62
N ALA A 285 4.55 -14.81 7.57
CA ALA A 285 4.13 -13.88 6.52
C ALA A 285 4.37 -14.51 5.15
N VAL A 286 3.46 -14.25 4.21
CA VAL A 286 3.59 -14.66 2.81
C VAL A 286 3.70 -13.42 1.94
N HIS A 287 4.75 -13.35 1.14
CA HIS A 287 5.01 -12.27 0.20
C HIS A 287 5.04 -12.78 -1.23
N TYR A 288 4.75 -11.89 -2.17
CA TYR A 288 4.81 -12.16 -3.59
C TYR A 288 5.55 -11.04 -4.32
N PRO A 289 6.30 -11.33 -5.39
CA PRO A 289 6.85 -10.30 -6.24
C PRO A 289 5.72 -9.50 -6.89
N ILE A 290 5.83 -8.17 -6.84
CA ILE A 290 4.96 -7.30 -7.63
C ILE A 290 5.32 -7.49 -9.12
N PRO A 291 4.37 -7.74 -10.03
CA PRO A 291 4.66 -7.96 -11.44
C PRO A 291 5.33 -6.74 -12.09
N ASP A 292 6.30 -6.97 -12.97
CA ASP A 292 6.92 -5.90 -13.75
C ASP A 292 5.87 -5.15 -14.59
N GLY A 293 5.95 -3.81 -14.59
CA GLY A 293 5.07 -2.95 -15.36
C GLY A 293 3.62 -2.91 -14.86
N TRP A 294 3.36 -3.35 -13.63
CA TRP A 294 2.05 -3.27 -12.97
C TRP A 294 1.45 -1.86 -12.96
N GLU A 295 2.25 -0.81 -13.13
CA GLU A 295 1.84 0.59 -13.20
C GLU A 295 1.41 1.05 -14.61
N SER A 296 1.74 0.25 -15.64
CA SER A 296 1.51 0.58 -17.04
C SER A 296 0.02 0.52 -17.41
N PRO A 297 -0.46 1.34 -18.37
CA PRO A 297 -1.81 1.21 -18.91
C PRO A 297 -2.00 -0.09 -19.70
N GLY A 298 -0.91 -0.71 -20.17
CA GLY A 298 -0.97 -1.96 -20.94
C GLY A 298 -0.92 -3.24 -20.08
N PHE A 299 -0.86 -3.12 -18.75
CA PHE A 299 -0.80 -4.27 -17.85
C PHE A 299 -2.15 -5.02 -17.82
N ASP A 300 -2.10 -6.35 -17.97
CA ASP A 300 -3.28 -7.20 -17.94
C ASP A 300 -3.62 -7.60 -16.49
N ASP A 301 -4.55 -6.85 -15.90
CA ASP A 301 -5.13 -7.09 -14.57
C ASP A 301 -6.50 -7.81 -14.64
N THR A 302 -6.86 -8.39 -15.79
CA THR A 302 -8.20 -8.98 -15.98
C THR A 302 -8.49 -10.12 -15.00
N ALA A 303 -7.45 -10.85 -14.60
CA ALA A 303 -7.51 -11.93 -13.60
C ALA A 303 -7.56 -11.45 -12.14
N TRP A 304 -7.24 -10.17 -11.86
CA TRP A 304 -7.25 -9.68 -10.49
C TRP A 304 -8.67 -9.58 -9.93
N PRO A 305 -8.86 -9.83 -8.62
CA PRO A 305 -10.16 -9.70 -8.01
C PRO A 305 -10.58 -8.23 -7.96
N GLN A 306 -11.89 -8.03 -7.87
CA GLN A 306 -12.43 -6.71 -7.57
C GLN A 306 -12.08 -6.31 -6.14
N ALA A 307 -11.88 -5.02 -5.94
CA ALA A 307 -11.73 -4.45 -4.62
C ALA A 307 -13.04 -4.61 -3.84
N PHE A 308 -12.92 -4.69 -2.52
CA PHE A 308 -14.08 -4.67 -1.65
C PHE A 308 -14.28 -3.29 -1.06
N GLU A 309 -15.54 -2.90 -0.92
CA GLU A 309 -15.92 -1.70 -0.18
C GLU A 309 -16.00 -1.98 1.33
N TYR A 310 -15.61 -0.98 2.10
CA TYR A 310 -15.62 -0.94 3.56
C TYR A 310 -16.30 0.32 4.06
N PHE A 311 -16.99 0.20 5.20
CA PHE A 311 -17.57 1.36 5.88
C PHE A 311 -16.49 2.16 6.60
N ASP A 312 -16.74 3.47 6.76
CA ASP A 312 -15.83 4.38 7.46
C ASP A 312 -15.41 3.85 8.84
N ASP A 313 -16.34 3.26 9.60
CA ASP A 313 -16.09 2.72 10.94
C ASP A 313 -15.45 1.32 10.96
N GLU A 314 -15.30 0.68 9.80
CA GLU A 314 -14.50 -0.55 9.62
C GLU A 314 -13.02 -0.23 9.38
N VAL A 315 -12.72 0.93 8.79
CA VAL A 315 -11.37 1.43 8.55
C VAL A 315 -10.85 2.17 9.77
N SER A 316 -11.53 3.22 10.24
CA SER A 316 -11.02 4.00 11.37
C SER A 316 -12.10 4.75 12.13
N THR A 317 -11.71 5.47 13.17
CA THR A 317 -12.61 6.35 13.93
C THR A 317 -12.31 7.82 13.64
N PRO A 318 -13.25 8.75 13.91
CA PRO A 318 -12.98 10.19 13.77
C PRO A 318 -11.75 10.70 14.53
N ARG A 319 -11.42 10.05 15.65
CA ARG A 319 -10.19 10.32 16.41
C ARG A 319 -8.96 9.67 15.77
N GLY A 320 -9.14 8.48 15.20
CA GLY A 320 -8.11 7.70 14.53
C GLY A 320 -7.62 8.39 13.27
N LEU A 321 -8.52 8.77 12.36
CA LEU A 321 -8.19 9.30 11.02
C LEU A 321 -8.78 10.71 10.78
N PRO A 322 -8.33 11.75 11.50
CA PRO A 322 -8.84 13.11 11.32
C PRO A 322 -8.63 13.65 9.90
N ALA A 323 -7.63 13.12 9.18
CA ALA A 323 -7.33 13.46 7.79
C ALA A 323 -8.43 13.11 6.79
N TYR A 324 -9.33 12.19 7.13
CA TYR A 324 -10.55 11.88 6.38
C TYR A 324 -11.79 12.48 7.05
N PHE A 325 -12.00 12.20 8.35
CA PHE A 325 -13.27 12.51 9.03
C PHE A 325 -13.59 14.00 9.15
N ARG A 326 -12.60 14.90 8.99
CA ARG A 326 -12.84 16.36 8.93
C ARG A 326 -13.32 16.86 7.57
N TYR A 327 -13.21 16.02 6.53
CA TYR A 327 -13.38 16.42 5.13
C TYR A 327 -14.18 15.40 4.31
N THR A 328 -15.09 14.66 4.95
CA THR A 328 -15.86 13.59 4.29
C THR A 328 -16.65 14.08 3.07
N ASP A 329 -17.02 15.35 3.04
CA ASP A 329 -17.68 16.00 1.89
C ASP A 329 -16.79 16.07 0.64
N LEU A 330 -15.47 16.11 0.79
CA LEU A 330 -14.52 16.06 -0.34
C LEU A 330 -14.45 14.67 -0.99
N PHE A 331 -14.97 13.65 -0.30
CA PHE A 331 -14.99 12.25 -0.75
C PHE A 331 -16.41 11.76 -1.07
N GLU A 332 -17.38 12.66 -1.29
CA GLU A 332 -18.76 12.28 -1.57
C GLU A 332 -18.86 11.28 -2.73
N GLY A 333 -19.57 10.17 -2.49
CA GLY A 333 -19.79 9.10 -3.47
C GLY A 333 -18.60 8.15 -3.67
N ALA A 334 -17.47 8.36 -2.98
CA ALA A 334 -16.41 7.38 -2.88
C ALA A 334 -16.66 6.44 -1.69
N SER A 335 -16.03 5.27 -1.72
CA SER A 335 -15.98 4.35 -0.58
C SER A 335 -14.53 3.95 -0.31
N PHE A 336 -14.23 3.62 0.94
CA PHE A 336 -12.97 2.96 1.24
C PHE A 336 -12.93 1.62 0.53
N ILE A 337 -11.81 1.35 -0.13
CA ILE A 337 -11.55 0.09 -0.80
C ILE A 337 -10.26 -0.56 -0.31
N TRP A 338 -10.25 -1.88 -0.36
CA TRP A 338 -9.06 -2.71 -0.18
C TRP A 338 -9.25 -4.05 -0.90
N THR A 339 -8.41 -5.03 -0.62
CA THR A 339 -8.64 -6.44 -0.98
C THR A 339 -9.76 -7.03 -0.11
N SER A 340 -9.89 -8.36 -0.06
CA SER A 340 -10.84 -9.03 0.84
C SER A 340 -10.52 -8.88 2.33
N SER A 341 -9.33 -8.42 2.73
CA SER A 341 -8.92 -8.37 4.14
C SER A 341 -8.23 -7.06 4.49
N LEU A 342 -8.89 -6.20 5.27
CA LEU A 342 -8.25 -5.02 5.88
C LEU A 342 -7.18 -5.40 6.91
N VAL A 343 -7.20 -6.65 7.35
CA VAL A 343 -6.58 -7.09 8.59
C VAL A 343 -5.28 -7.87 8.34
N LEU A 344 -5.20 -8.53 7.19
CA LEU A 344 -4.07 -9.41 6.84
C LEU A 344 -3.26 -8.91 5.64
N ASP A 345 -3.85 -8.11 4.76
CA ASP A 345 -3.21 -7.78 3.49
C ASP A 345 -2.49 -6.44 3.62
N ASN A 346 -1.16 -6.48 3.79
CA ASN A 346 -0.34 -5.34 4.20
C ASN A 346 0.34 -4.60 3.04
N LEU A 347 0.46 -5.24 1.88
CA LEU A 347 0.93 -4.61 0.65
C LEU A 347 -0.06 -4.95 -0.44
N VAL A 348 -0.67 -3.94 -1.05
CA VAL A 348 -1.73 -4.12 -2.04
C VAL A 348 -1.44 -3.28 -3.27
N ILE A 349 -1.71 -3.85 -4.45
CA ILE A 349 -1.81 -3.05 -5.68
C ILE A 349 -3.28 -2.88 -6.04
N ALA A 350 -3.70 -1.64 -6.23
CA ALA A 350 -5.03 -1.30 -6.72
C ALA A 350 -4.96 -0.65 -8.12
N ARG A 351 -5.89 -1.02 -9.01
CA ARG A 351 -5.91 -0.51 -10.40
C ARG A 351 -7.32 -0.18 -10.86
N HIS A 352 -7.43 0.86 -11.67
CA HIS A 352 -8.68 1.25 -12.34
C HIS A 352 -8.37 1.98 -13.65
N THR A 353 -9.11 1.64 -14.71
CA THR A 353 -9.05 2.36 -16.00
C THR A 353 -10.28 3.24 -16.13
N VAL A 354 -10.02 4.53 -16.32
CA VAL A 354 -11.01 5.56 -16.58
C VAL A 354 -11.15 5.71 -18.09
N GLU A 355 -12.37 5.57 -18.59
CA GLU A 355 -12.71 5.61 -20.03
C GLU A 355 -12.72 7.03 -20.63
#